data_AF-A0A094YHJ3-F1
#
_entry.id   AF-A0A094YHJ3-F1
#
_cell.length_a   1.000
_cell.length_b   1.000
_cell.length_c   1.000
_cell.angle_alpha   90.00
_cell.angle_beta   90.00
_cell.angle_gamma   90.00
#
_symmetry.space_group_name_H-M   'P 1'
#
loop_
_entity.id
_entity.type
_entity.pdbx_description
1 polymer ?
#
loop_
_entity_poly.entity_id
_entity_poly.type
_entity_poly.pdbx_seq_one_letter_code
_entity_poly.pdbx_strand_id
1 'polypeptide(L)'
;MQQHREITGGHPLPADLPRERVVLPAPTQCPCCGETRLSKLGESITETLEVIPRQFKVIQAVREKFTCRDCESITQPPVPFYPISRRRAGPKLLAGILCDKYLQHLLLIRVHVLAAGRLHADDTTVPVLAKGRTVTGRLWNYVRDNHSFGGTAPPAVWFRYSRDRKGEHPVDHLSGWTGIVQSDAYAGYNALAKPGRQPAPVVSAGCCSKLQKRTKPPLP
;
A
#
# COMPACT_ATOMS: atom_id res chain seq x y z
N MET A 1 -41.75 -35.66 -9.13
CA MET A 1 -42.23 -34.76 -8.07
C MET A 1 -41.49 -35.08 -6.79
N GLN A 2 -40.50 -34.27 -6.42
CA GLN A 2 -40.09 -34.02 -5.04
C GLN A 2 -39.24 -32.75 -5.07
N GLN A 3 -39.81 -31.71 -4.46
CA GLN A 3 -39.37 -30.32 -4.50
C GLN A 3 -38.05 -30.16 -3.75
N HIS A 4 -37.03 -29.61 -4.42
CA HIS A 4 -35.85 -29.09 -3.76
C HIS A 4 -36.31 -28.01 -2.77
N ARG A 5 -36.13 -28.27 -1.47
CA ARG A 5 -36.41 -27.29 -0.42
C ARG A 5 -35.42 -26.13 -0.55
N GLU A 6 -35.93 -25.00 -1.02
CA GLU A 6 -35.28 -23.69 -0.94
C GLU A 6 -34.92 -23.39 0.52
N ILE A 7 -33.62 -23.31 0.82
CA ILE A 7 -33.14 -22.70 2.04
C ILE A 7 -33.20 -21.18 1.80
N THR A 8 -34.21 -20.56 2.42
CA THR A 8 -34.48 -19.12 2.37
C THR A 8 -33.32 -18.34 2.97
N GLY A 9 -32.55 -17.63 2.13
CA GLY A 9 -31.50 -16.76 2.65
C GLY A 9 -30.75 -15.89 1.66
N GLY A 10 -31.23 -15.67 0.44
CA GLY A 10 -30.61 -14.75 -0.52
C GLY A 10 -31.10 -14.99 -1.94
N HIS A 11 -31.25 -13.92 -2.73
CA HIS A 11 -31.48 -14.07 -4.16
C HIS A 11 -30.26 -14.77 -4.82
N PRO A 12 -30.47 -15.73 -5.73
CA PRO A 12 -29.38 -16.41 -6.44
C PRO A 12 -28.50 -15.41 -7.22
N LEU A 13 -27.19 -15.69 -7.32
CA LEU A 13 -26.26 -14.80 -8.04
C LEU A 13 -26.59 -14.74 -9.54
N PRO A 14 -26.41 -13.57 -10.19
CA PRO A 14 -26.77 -13.38 -11.59
C PRO A 14 -26.17 -14.47 -12.50
N ALA A 15 -27.00 -15.02 -13.40
CA ALA A 15 -26.63 -16.15 -14.23
C ALA A 15 -25.52 -15.82 -15.23
N ASP A 16 -25.41 -14.55 -15.62
CA ASP A 16 -24.48 -13.97 -16.58
C ASP A 16 -23.05 -13.77 -16.04
N LEU A 17 -22.82 -13.89 -14.73
CA LEU A 17 -21.49 -13.80 -14.14
C LEU A 17 -20.70 -15.12 -14.33
N PRO A 18 -19.39 -15.05 -14.64
CA PRO A 18 -18.57 -16.25 -14.81
C PRO A 18 -18.42 -17.01 -13.47
N ARG A 19 -18.63 -18.33 -13.50
CA ARG A 19 -18.52 -19.22 -12.34
C ARG A 19 -17.24 -20.07 -12.43
N GLU A 20 -16.39 -19.97 -11.41
CA GLU A 20 -15.25 -20.86 -11.23
C GLU A 20 -15.58 -21.91 -10.15
N ARG A 21 -15.50 -23.20 -10.48
CA ARG A 21 -15.80 -24.30 -9.56
C ARG A 21 -14.53 -24.85 -8.95
N VAL A 22 -14.28 -24.52 -7.69
CA VAL A 22 -13.17 -25.09 -6.91
C VAL A 22 -13.69 -26.26 -6.09
N VAL A 23 -13.25 -27.49 -6.42
CA VAL A 23 -13.63 -28.70 -5.68
C VAL A 23 -12.64 -28.90 -4.53
N LEU A 24 -13.13 -28.87 -3.29
CA LEU A 24 -12.32 -29.21 -2.13
C LEU A 24 -12.10 -30.73 -2.08
N PRO A 25 -10.87 -31.20 -1.79
CA PRO A 25 -10.56 -32.62 -1.77
C PRO A 25 -11.36 -33.34 -0.67
N ALA A 26 -12.01 -34.44 -1.05
CA ALA A 26 -12.74 -35.29 -0.12
C ALA A 26 -11.78 -36.15 0.72
N PRO A 27 -12.14 -36.50 1.96
CA PRO A 27 -11.36 -37.44 2.76
C PRO A 27 -11.38 -38.85 2.12
N THR A 28 -10.25 -39.54 2.14
CA THR A 28 -10.09 -40.91 1.60
C THR A 28 -10.44 -42.02 2.61
N GLN A 29 -10.63 -41.66 3.89
CA GLN A 29 -10.98 -42.57 4.98
C GLN A 29 -11.97 -41.89 5.92
N CYS A 30 -12.88 -42.68 6.52
CA CYS A 30 -13.82 -42.17 7.51
C CYS A 30 -13.07 -41.64 8.76
N PRO A 31 -13.29 -40.39 9.21
CA PRO A 31 -12.57 -39.83 10.36
C PRO A 31 -12.90 -40.50 11.72
N CYS A 32 -13.98 -41.28 11.82
CA CYS A 32 -14.38 -41.92 13.07
C CYS A 32 -13.96 -43.39 13.17
N CYS A 33 -13.88 -44.13 12.05
CA CYS A 33 -13.60 -45.57 12.05
C CYS A 33 -12.50 -46.00 11.07
N GLY A 34 -12.01 -45.11 10.20
CA GLY A 34 -10.88 -45.38 9.31
C GLY A 34 -11.18 -46.20 8.04
N GLU A 35 -12.41 -46.67 7.83
CA GLU A 35 -12.77 -47.44 6.64
C GLU A 35 -12.80 -46.59 5.35
N THR A 36 -12.53 -47.25 4.21
CA THR A 36 -12.31 -46.61 2.91
C THR A 36 -13.52 -46.65 1.96
N ARG A 37 -14.60 -47.36 2.32
CA ARG A 37 -15.82 -47.44 1.52
C ARG A 37 -16.73 -46.22 1.75
N LEU A 38 -16.26 -45.05 1.34
CA LEU A 38 -17.04 -43.83 1.32
C LEU A 38 -17.80 -43.73 -0.01
N SER A 39 -19.11 -43.51 0.05
CA SER A 39 -19.96 -43.30 -1.11
C SER A 39 -20.39 -41.84 -1.18
N LYS A 40 -20.28 -41.19 -2.34
CA LYS A 40 -20.67 -39.78 -2.52
C LYS A 40 -22.19 -39.67 -2.39
N LEU A 41 -22.66 -39.05 -1.32
CA LEU A 41 -24.08 -38.89 -1.02
C LEU A 41 -24.71 -37.67 -1.74
N GLY A 42 -23.90 -36.65 -2.04
CA GLY A 42 -24.34 -35.40 -2.64
C GLY A 42 -23.24 -34.34 -2.58
N GLU A 43 -23.51 -33.17 -3.14
CA GLU A 43 -22.63 -32.01 -3.04
C GLU A 43 -23.41 -30.79 -2.58
N SER A 44 -22.84 -30.06 -1.63
CA SER A 44 -23.30 -28.72 -1.27
C SER A 44 -22.43 -27.70 -2.01
N ILE A 45 -23.08 -26.85 -2.80
CA ILE A 45 -22.41 -25.81 -3.56
C ILE A 45 -22.61 -24.49 -2.82
N THR A 46 -21.50 -23.87 -2.41
CA THR A 46 -21.51 -22.53 -1.81
C THR A 46 -20.97 -21.55 -2.84
N GLU A 47 -21.83 -20.75 -3.45
CA GLU A 47 -21.41 -19.72 -4.40
C GLU A 47 -20.75 -18.53 -3.65
N THR A 48 -19.55 -18.11 -4.07
CA THR A 48 -18.83 -16.95 -3.52
C THR A 48 -18.44 -16.01 -4.65
N LEU A 49 -19.01 -14.79 -4.69
CA LEU A 49 -18.66 -13.76 -5.67
C LEU A 49 -17.25 -13.18 -5.35
N GLU A 50 -16.29 -13.16 -6.29
CA GLU A 50 -14.89 -12.62 -6.19
C GLU A 50 -14.71 -11.30 -6.97
N VAL A 51 -13.71 -10.46 -6.65
CA VAL A 51 -13.51 -9.15 -7.33
C VAL A 51 -12.36 -9.21 -8.33
N ILE A 52 -12.67 -8.79 -9.54
CA ILE A 52 -11.74 -8.38 -10.59
C ILE A 52 -11.71 -6.84 -10.53
N PRO A 53 -10.55 -6.15 -10.51
CA PRO A 53 -10.51 -4.70 -10.28
C PRO A 53 -11.45 -3.91 -11.20
N ARG A 54 -12.29 -3.05 -10.58
CA ARG A 54 -13.41 -2.21 -11.12
C ARG A 54 -14.85 -2.76 -11.03
N GLN A 55 -15.16 -3.72 -10.16
CA GLN A 55 -16.55 -4.05 -9.82
C GLN A 55 -16.80 -4.02 -8.31
N PHE A 56 -17.97 -3.55 -7.87
CA PHE A 56 -18.40 -3.63 -6.47
C PHE A 56 -19.25 -4.89 -6.27
N LYS A 57 -18.94 -5.67 -5.23
CA LYS A 57 -19.72 -6.85 -4.84
C LYS A 57 -20.19 -6.76 -3.39
N VAL A 58 -21.37 -7.30 -3.10
CA VAL A 58 -21.88 -7.49 -1.74
C VAL A 58 -21.51 -8.90 -1.29
N ILE A 59 -20.82 -9.01 -0.16
CA ILE A 59 -20.51 -10.31 0.47
C ILE A 59 -21.51 -10.50 1.60
N GLN A 60 -22.37 -11.52 1.49
CA GLN A 60 -23.28 -11.92 2.55
C GLN A 60 -22.63 -13.02 3.39
N ALA A 61 -22.25 -12.68 4.62
CA ALA A 61 -21.71 -13.66 5.56
C ALA A 61 -22.85 -14.30 6.36
N VAL A 62 -23.35 -15.43 5.88
CA VAL A 62 -24.40 -16.21 6.56
C VAL A 62 -23.76 -16.98 7.72
N ARG A 63 -24.33 -16.83 8.91
CA ARG A 63 -23.90 -17.52 10.13
C ARG A 63 -25.05 -18.42 10.59
N GLU A 64 -25.02 -19.68 10.16
CA GLU A 64 -26.03 -20.66 10.53
C GLU A 64 -25.97 -20.96 12.04
N LYS A 65 -27.14 -21.07 12.65
CA LYS A 65 -27.30 -21.44 14.06
C LYS A 65 -27.72 -22.89 14.13
N PHE A 66 -27.04 -23.67 14.96
CA PHE A 66 -27.38 -25.07 15.20
C PHE A 66 -27.83 -25.24 16.64
N THR A 67 -28.89 -26.00 16.86
CA THR A 67 -29.31 -26.41 18.21
C THR A 67 -29.03 -27.89 18.40
N CYS A 68 -28.47 -28.25 19.55
CA CYS A 68 -28.30 -29.65 19.94
C CYS A 68 -29.61 -30.20 20.49
N ARG A 69 -30.03 -31.40 20.07
CA ARG A 69 -31.30 -32.00 20.52
C ARG A 69 -31.25 -32.60 21.92
N ASP A 70 -30.07 -32.95 22.41
CA ASP A 70 -29.93 -33.59 23.74
C ASP A 70 -29.75 -32.56 24.87
N CYS A 71 -29.24 -31.38 24.56
CA CYS A 71 -28.94 -30.35 25.57
C CYS A 71 -29.51 -28.97 25.24
N GLU A 72 -30.29 -28.85 24.15
CA GLU A 72 -30.97 -27.63 23.68
C GLU A 72 -30.07 -26.40 23.45
N SER A 73 -28.74 -26.58 23.53
CA SER A 73 -27.79 -25.48 23.39
C SER A 73 -27.69 -25.01 21.94
N ILE A 74 -27.71 -23.68 21.76
CA ILE A 74 -27.61 -23.03 20.45
C ILE A 74 -26.16 -22.60 20.23
N THR A 75 -25.56 -23.06 19.13
CA THR A 75 -24.21 -22.71 18.70
C THR A 75 -24.24 -21.93 17.38
N GLN A 76 -23.35 -20.96 17.24
CA GLN A 76 -23.21 -20.15 16.03
C GLN A 76 -21.72 -19.79 15.81
N PRO A 77 -21.17 -19.90 14.59
CA PRO A 77 -19.82 -19.44 14.27
C PRO A 77 -19.67 -17.94 14.61
N PRO A 78 -18.51 -17.41 15.04
CA PRO A 78 -18.33 -16.00 15.41
C PRO A 78 -18.59 -15.02 14.25
N VAL A 79 -18.83 -13.74 14.58
CA VAL A 79 -19.05 -12.68 13.57
C VAL A 79 -17.75 -12.48 12.77
N PRO A 80 -17.82 -12.36 11.43
CA PRO A 80 -16.67 -11.98 10.62
C PRO A 80 -16.05 -10.66 11.08
N PHE A 81 -14.74 -10.55 10.92
CA PHE A 81 -14.02 -9.33 11.26
C PHE A 81 -14.37 -8.17 10.32
N TYR A 82 -14.63 -6.99 10.90
CA TYR A 82 -14.83 -5.73 10.17
C TYR A 82 -13.83 -4.67 10.65
N PRO A 83 -13.11 -3.96 9.76
CA PRO A 83 -12.10 -2.97 10.16
C PRO A 83 -12.67 -1.73 10.87
N ILE A 84 -13.89 -1.32 10.52
CA ILE A 84 -14.59 -0.20 11.15
C ILE A 84 -15.87 -0.75 11.77
N SER A 85 -16.00 -0.61 13.09
CA SER A 85 -17.18 -1.05 13.81
C SER A 85 -18.43 -0.33 13.30
N ARG A 86 -19.54 -1.08 13.18
CA ARG A 86 -20.86 -0.56 12.73
C ARG A 86 -20.90 0.01 11.29
N ARG A 87 -19.83 -0.05 10.50
CA ARG A 87 -19.85 0.29 9.06
C ARG A 87 -19.87 -0.95 8.17
N ARG A 88 -20.47 -0.83 6.98
CA ARG A 88 -20.63 -1.91 5.99
C ARG A 88 -19.51 -1.97 4.94
N ALA A 89 -18.41 -1.22 5.12
CA ALA A 89 -17.30 -1.22 4.18
C ALA A 89 -16.32 -2.35 4.51
N GLY A 90 -16.12 -3.26 3.55
CA GLY A 90 -15.17 -4.37 3.71
C GLY A 90 -13.71 -3.93 3.67
N PRO A 91 -12.77 -4.75 4.17
CA PRO A 91 -11.34 -4.43 4.18
C PRO A 91 -10.77 -4.09 2.80
N LYS A 92 -11.12 -4.87 1.76
CA LYS A 92 -10.64 -4.66 0.38
C LYS A 92 -11.09 -3.30 -0.18
N LEU A 93 -12.32 -2.86 0.12
CA LEU A 93 -12.85 -1.56 -0.30
C LEU A 93 -12.14 -0.41 0.40
N LEU A 94 -11.97 -0.51 1.73
CA LEU A 94 -11.27 0.51 2.51
C LEU A 94 -9.81 0.65 2.07
N ALA A 95 -9.13 -0.46 1.83
CA ALA A 95 -7.78 -0.46 1.29
C ALA A 95 -7.73 0.21 -0.10
N GLY A 96 -8.66 -0.12 -1.00
CA GLY A 96 -8.75 0.51 -2.32
C GLY A 96 -8.95 2.03 -2.24
N ILE A 97 -9.93 2.50 -1.46
CA ILE A 97 -10.19 3.94 -1.26
C ILE A 97 -8.94 4.65 -0.71
N LEU A 98 -8.25 4.03 0.26
CA LEU A 98 -7.05 4.61 0.83
C LEU A 98 -5.92 4.69 -0.21
N CYS A 99 -5.71 3.63 -0.99
CA CYS A 99 -4.70 3.62 -2.04
C CYS A 99 -4.99 4.64 -3.15
N ASP A 100 -6.23 4.71 -3.62
CA ASP A 100 -6.62 5.63 -4.69
C ASP A 100 -6.55 7.09 -4.21
N LYS A 101 -7.10 7.37 -3.02
CA LYS A 101 -7.11 8.72 -2.47
C LYS A 101 -5.72 9.19 -2.08
N TYR A 102 -4.91 8.33 -1.47
CA TYR A 102 -3.68 8.75 -0.80
C TYR A 102 -2.37 8.28 -1.44
N LEU A 103 -2.34 7.18 -2.21
CA LEU A 103 -1.10 6.69 -2.80
C LEU A 103 -0.92 7.12 -4.25
N GLN A 104 -1.99 7.14 -5.06
CA GLN A 104 -1.88 7.47 -6.49
C GLN A 104 -1.31 8.88 -6.73
N HIS A 105 -1.74 9.86 -5.95
CA HIS A 105 -1.26 11.24 -6.08
C HIS A 105 0.24 11.38 -5.73
N LEU A 106 0.76 10.58 -4.78
CA LEU A 106 2.17 10.62 -4.39
C LEU A 106 3.08 10.14 -5.54
N LEU A 107 2.65 9.15 -6.31
CA LEU A 107 3.38 8.66 -7.48
C LEU A 107 3.40 9.70 -8.60
N LEU A 108 2.27 10.36 -8.86
CA LEU A 108 2.19 11.41 -9.88
C LEU A 108 3.09 12.61 -9.52
N ILE A 109 3.09 13.02 -8.25
CA ILE A 109 3.99 14.09 -7.76
C ILE A 109 5.46 13.67 -7.93
N ARG A 110 5.81 12.42 -7.61
CA ARG A 110 7.18 11.91 -7.82
C ARG A 110 7.59 12.02 -9.30
N VAL A 111 6.76 11.53 -10.22
CA VAL A 111 7.04 11.56 -11.66
C VAL A 111 7.22 13.00 -12.14
N HIS A 112 6.31 13.90 -11.72
CA HIS A 112 6.41 15.31 -12.06
C HIS A 112 7.67 15.96 -11.49
N VAL A 113 8.06 15.68 -10.25
CA VAL A 113 9.29 16.23 -9.67
C VAL A 113 10.52 15.70 -10.41
N LEU A 114 10.63 14.38 -10.61
CA LEU A 114 11.78 13.75 -11.27
C LEU A 114 11.88 14.06 -12.77
N ALA A 115 10.82 14.56 -13.42
CA ALA A 115 10.92 15.07 -14.79
C ALA A 115 11.76 16.37 -14.89
N ALA A 116 12.12 17.00 -13.78
CA ALA A 116 12.99 18.16 -13.77
C ALA A 116 14.47 17.79 -14.02
N GLY A 117 15.16 18.57 -14.86
CA GLY A 117 16.61 18.48 -15.01
C GLY A 117 17.41 19.02 -13.81
N ARG A 118 16.73 19.69 -12.87
CA ARG A 118 17.32 20.19 -11.63
C ARG A 118 16.36 20.05 -10.47
N LEU A 119 16.87 19.62 -9.32
CA LEU A 119 16.15 19.51 -8.06
C LEU A 119 16.87 20.27 -6.96
N HIS A 120 16.10 20.92 -6.09
CA HIS A 120 16.61 21.36 -4.79
C HIS A 120 16.33 20.25 -3.78
N ALA A 121 17.38 19.76 -3.12
CA ALA A 121 17.27 18.68 -2.16
C ALA A 121 17.70 19.17 -0.78
N ASP A 122 16.86 18.90 0.20
CA ASP A 122 17.10 19.23 1.61
C ASP A 122 16.53 18.12 2.51
N ASP A 123 16.88 18.16 3.80
CA ASP A 123 16.34 17.26 4.80
C ASP A 123 15.98 18.01 6.09
N THR A 124 14.77 17.79 6.58
CA THR A 124 14.29 18.36 7.85
C THR A 124 14.16 17.27 8.91
N THR A 125 14.58 17.55 10.13
CA THR A 125 14.38 16.64 11.27
C THR A 125 12.91 16.60 11.68
N VAL A 126 12.37 15.40 11.87
CA VAL A 126 11.01 15.20 12.38
C VAL A 126 11.03 14.38 13.67
N PRO A 127 10.28 14.77 14.72
CA PRO A 127 10.14 13.95 15.91
C PRO A 127 9.21 12.76 15.61
N VAL A 128 9.67 11.55 15.89
CA VAL A 128 8.93 10.31 15.63
C VAL A 128 8.72 9.55 16.93
N LEU A 129 7.46 9.23 17.23
CA LEU A 129 7.12 8.39 18.37
C LEU A 129 7.51 6.93 18.08
N ALA A 130 8.38 6.36 18.92
CA ALA A 130 8.81 4.96 18.80
C ALA A 130 8.86 4.30 20.18
N LYS A 131 8.04 3.27 20.41
CA LYS A 131 8.00 2.43 21.64
C LYS A 131 8.38 3.19 22.93
N GLY A 132 7.60 4.22 23.28
CA GLY A 132 7.76 4.98 24.53
C GLY A 132 8.85 6.06 24.54
N ARG A 133 9.58 6.28 23.43
CA ARG A 133 10.58 7.35 23.27
C ARG A 133 10.39 8.13 21.97
N THR A 134 10.84 9.38 21.96
CA THR A 134 10.90 10.20 20.74
C THR A 134 12.25 10.00 20.07
N VAL A 135 12.23 9.56 18.81
CA VAL A 135 13.42 9.40 17.96
C VAL A 135 13.40 10.45 16.87
N THR A 136 14.56 10.98 16.49
CA THR A 136 14.67 11.94 15.39
C THR A 136 14.70 11.20 14.05
N GLY A 137 13.65 11.35 13.26
CA GLY A 137 13.61 10.94 11.85
C GLY A 137 14.02 12.07 10.91
N ARG A 138 14.05 11.77 9.61
CA ARG A 138 14.33 12.72 8.54
C ARG A 138 13.20 12.72 7.52
N LEU A 139 12.75 13.91 7.17
CA LEU A 139 11.89 14.17 6.04
C LEU A 139 12.73 14.81 4.95
N TRP A 140 13.01 14.05 3.90
CA TRP A 140 13.71 14.51 2.71
C TRP A 140 12.73 15.23 1.81
N ASN A 141 13.11 16.41 1.32
CA ASN A 141 12.34 17.18 0.37
C ASN A 141 13.11 17.38 -0.93
N TYR A 142 12.49 16.93 -2.02
CA TYR A 142 12.95 17.16 -3.39
C TYR A 142 12.01 18.15 -4.05
N VAL A 143 12.51 19.34 -4.34
CA VAL A 143 11.72 20.44 -4.91
C VAL A 143 12.08 20.61 -6.37
N ARG A 144 11.06 20.47 -7.22
CA ARG A 144 11.07 20.99 -8.58
C ARG A 144 10.56 22.42 -8.52
N ASP A 145 11.46 23.37 -8.70
CA ASP A 145 11.11 24.74 -9.03
C ASP A 145 12.23 25.36 -9.87
N ASN A 146 11.89 25.75 -11.09
CA ASN A 146 12.81 26.35 -12.04
C ASN A 146 12.32 27.72 -12.53
N HIS A 147 11.30 28.33 -11.90
CA HIS A 147 10.76 29.63 -12.35
C HIS A 147 11.84 30.72 -12.39
N SER A 148 12.71 30.78 -11.37
CA SER A 148 13.83 31.74 -11.33
C SER A 148 14.87 31.56 -12.45
N PHE A 149 14.75 30.49 -13.25
CA PHE A 149 15.63 30.15 -14.36
C PHE A 149 14.83 29.94 -15.67
N GLY A 150 13.64 30.57 -15.78
CA GLY A 150 12.81 30.53 -16.99
C GLY A 150 12.02 29.24 -17.20
N GLY A 151 11.96 28.36 -16.19
CA GLY A 151 11.12 27.17 -16.24
C GLY A 151 9.63 27.52 -16.13
N THR A 152 8.80 26.90 -16.97
CA THR A 152 7.34 27.14 -17.04
C THR A 152 6.50 26.05 -16.36
N ALA A 153 7.15 24.97 -15.91
CA ALA A 153 6.45 23.85 -15.30
C ALA A 153 6.01 24.19 -13.87
N PRO A 154 4.79 23.78 -13.45
CA PRO A 154 4.29 24.03 -12.10
C PRO A 154 5.26 23.52 -11.02
N PRO A 155 5.49 24.29 -9.94
CA PRO A 155 6.38 23.88 -8.87
C PRO A 155 5.76 22.71 -8.09
N ALA A 156 6.60 21.81 -7.61
CA ALA A 156 6.15 20.67 -6.80
C ALA A 156 7.24 20.19 -5.84
N VAL A 157 6.79 19.58 -4.74
CA VAL A 157 7.67 18.99 -3.73
C VAL A 157 7.32 17.52 -3.55
N TRP A 158 8.33 16.67 -3.61
CA TRP A 158 8.21 15.26 -3.31
C TRP A 158 8.93 14.95 -2.00
N PHE A 159 8.17 14.41 -1.04
CA PHE A 159 8.67 14.07 0.29
C PHE A 159 8.97 12.59 0.43
N ARG A 160 10.05 12.26 1.15
CA ARG A 160 10.37 10.90 1.58
C ARG A 160 10.78 10.89 3.05
N TYR A 161 10.37 9.85 3.77
CA TYR A 161 10.70 9.70 5.18
C TYR A 161 11.75 8.60 5.39
N SER A 162 12.70 8.85 6.30
CA SER A 162 13.61 7.84 6.84
C SER A 162 13.80 8.00 8.35
N ARG A 163 14.20 6.93 9.03
CA ARG A 163 14.50 6.96 10.48
C ARG A 163 15.89 7.50 10.81
N ASP A 164 16.77 7.58 9.82
CA ASP A 164 18.13 8.07 9.98
C ASP A 164 18.50 8.99 8.82
N ARG A 165 19.69 9.60 8.91
CA ARG A 165 20.24 10.50 7.90
C ARG A 165 21.41 9.82 7.18
N LYS A 166 21.23 8.61 6.65
CA LYS A 166 22.25 7.94 5.84
C LYS A 166 22.19 8.38 4.37
N GLY A 167 23.34 8.37 3.70
CA GLY A 167 23.46 8.65 2.27
C GLY A 167 22.82 7.58 1.36
N GLU A 168 22.42 6.43 1.90
CA GLU A 168 21.69 5.41 1.14
C GLU A 168 20.30 5.90 0.71
N HIS A 169 19.64 6.75 1.51
CA HIS A 169 18.30 7.28 1.22
C HIS A 169 18.27 8.13 -0.05
N PRO A 170 19.10 9.18 -0.22
CA PRO A 170 19.10 9.95 -1.46
C PRO A 170 19.50 9.11 -2.68
N VAL A 171 20.33 8.07 -2.52
CA VAL A 171 20.68 7.14 -3.60
C VAL A 171 19.47 6.32 -4.04
N ASP A 172 18.69 5.77 -3.08
CA ASP A 172 17.43 5.06 -3.37
C ASP A 172 16.39 5.99 -3.99
N HIS A 173 16.15 7.15 -3.36
CA HIS A 173 15.10 8.09 -3.77
C HIS A 173 15.28 8.58 -5.20
N LEU A 174 16.52 8.87 -5.60
CA LEU A 174 16.87 9.38 -6.92
C LEU A 174 17.33 8.29 -7.89
N SER A 175 17.09 7.02 -7.57
CA SER A 175 17.33 5.90 -8.48
C SER A 175 16.62 6.13 -9.82
N GLY A 176 17.34 5.92 -10.92
CA GLY A 176 16.82 6.15 -12.27
C GLY A 176 16.75 7.61 -12.72
N TRP A 177 17.10 8.58 -11.87
CA TRP A 177 17.11 10.01 -12.22
C TRP A 177 18.55 10.54 -12.42
N THR A 178 18.73 11.45 -13.37
CA THR A 178 19.97 12.21 -13.58
C THR A 178 19.65 13.69 -13.83
N GLY A 179 20.59 14.57 -13.49
CA GLY A 179 20.42 16.01 -13.55
C GLY A 179 21.28 16.71 -12.52
N ILE A 180 20.86 17.93 -12.14
CA ILE A 180 21.55 18.77 -11.17
C ILE A 180 20.83 18.72 -9.82
N VAL A 181 21.54 18.37 -8.74
CA VAL A 181 21.00 18.45 -7.37
C VAL A 181 21.63 19.63 -6.66
N GLN A 182 20.83 20.63 -6.32
CA GLN A 182 21.23 21.74 -5.46
C GLN A 182 20.94 21.38 -4.00
N SER A 183 21.97 21.23 -3.18
CA SER A 183 21.83 20.87 -1.76
C SER A 183 22.76 21.66 -0.85
N ASP A 184 22.65 21.46 0.46
CA ASP A 184 23.44 22.16 1.49
C ASP A 184 24.89 21.67 1.65
N ALA A 185 25.42 20.95 0.65
CA ALA A 185 26.71 20.26 0.65
C ALA A 185 26.81 19.10 1.67
N TYR A 186 25.68 18.49 2.05
CA TYR A 186 25.68 17.26 2.82
C TYR A 186 26.34 16.09 2.07
N ALA A 187 27.32 15.46 2.72
CA ALA A 187 28.13 14.38 2.14
C ALA A 187 27.33 13.13 1.72
N GLY A 188 26.12 12.93 2.24
CA GLY A 188 25.27 11.81 1.83
C GLY A 188 24.84 11.87 0.36
N TYR A 189 24.94 13.02 -0.30
CA TYR A 189 24.72 13.14 -1.74
C TYR A 189 25.92 12.71 -2.59
N ASN A 190 27.13 12.54 -2.02
CA ASN A 190 28.35 12.26 -2.77
C ASN A 190 28.27 10.96 -3.59
N ALA A 191 27.52 9.98 -3.11
CA ALA A 191 27.31 8.71 -3.82
C ALA A 191 26.58 8.89 -5.16
N LEU A 192 25.80 9.96 -5.33
CA LEU A 192 25.08 10.25 -6.58
C LEU A 192 26.01 10.74 -7.70
N ALA A 193 27.14 11.36 -7.34
CA ALA A 193 28.11 11.89 -8.29
C ALA A 193 29.17 10.85 -8.72
N LYS A 194 29.11 9.62 -8.19
CA LYS A 194 30.10 8.59 -8.50
C LYS A 194 30.07 8.20 -9.99
N PRO A 195 31.23 8.12 -10.66
CA PRO A 195 31.33 7.56 -12.02
C PRO A 195 30.76 6.14 -12.08
N GLY A 196 30.03 5.81 -13.14
CA GLY A 196 29.40 4.49 -13.32
C GLY A 196 27.97 4.36 -12.79
N ARG A 197 27.39 5.43 -12.22
CA ARG A 197 25.97 5.46 -11.84
C ARG A 197 25.06 5.50 -13.07
N GLN A 198 24.03 4.65 -13.09
CA GLN A 198 22.96 4.63 -14.09
C GLN A 198 21.79 5.54 -13.66
N PRO A 199 21.13 6.28 -14.58
CA PRO A 199 21.43 6.40 -16.02
C PRO A 199 22.66 7.27 -16.31
N ALA A 200 23.00 8.20 -15.42
CA ALA A 200 24.26 8.95 -15.41
C ALA A 200 24.56 9.49 -14.01
N PRO A 201 25.82 9.85 -13.70
CA PRO A 201 26.17 10.58 -12.48
C PRO A 201 25.38 11.88 -12.35
N VAL A 202 24.98 12.22 -11.13
CA VAL A 202 24.29 13.48 -10.81
C VAL A 202 25.32 14.57 -10.59
N VAL A 203 25.04 15.76 -11.13
CA VAL A 203 25.85 16.95 -10.91
C VAL A 203 25.42 17.59 -9.60
N SER A 204 26.33 17.67 -8.64
CA SER A 204 26.08 18.36 -7.37
C SER A 204 26.31 19.86 -7.52
N ALA A 205 25.31 20.66 -7.16
CA ALA A 205 25.40 22.11 -7.03
C ALA A 205 25.25 22.50 -5.55
N GLY A 206 26.06 23.45 -5.10
CA GLY A 206 25.93 24.00 -3.74
C GLY A 206 24.76 24.98 -3.63
N CYS A 207 24.04 24.96 -2.51
CA CYS A 207 23.02 25.96 -2.22
C CYS A 207 23.65 27.34 -1.98
N CYS A 208 23.23 28.35 -2.75
CA CYS A 208 23.76 29.73 -2.66
C CYS A 208 23.66 30.33 -1.25
N SER A 209 22.58 30.06 -0.51
CA SER A 209 22.42 30.56 0.86
C SER A 209 23.48 30.02 1.83
N LYS A 210 23.92 28.76 1.63
CA LYS A 210 24.99 28.15 2.43
C LYS A 210 26.36 28.70 2.03
N LEU A 211 26.56 28.97 0.74
CA LEU A 211 27.80 29.55 0.21
C LEU A 211 28.04 30.96 0.75
N GLN A 212 27.00 31.81 0.74
CA GLN A 212 27.05 33.18 1.28
C GLN A 212 27.38 33.23 2.79
N LYS A 213 26.95 32.22 3.57
CA LYS A 213 27.29 32.10 4.99
C LYS A 213 28.75 31.69 5.24
N ARG A 214 29.39 30.99 4.29
CA ARG A 214 30.80 30.56 4.41
C ARG A 214 31.80 31.65 4.03
N THR A 215 31.39 32.59 3.17
CA THR A 215 32.26 33.64 2.63
C THR A 215 32.16 34.96 3.39
N LYS A 216 31.46 35.01 4.54
CA LYS A 216 31.43 36.22 5.38
C LYS A 216 32.81 36.37 6.04
N PRO A 217 33.58 37.45 5.77
CA PRO A 217 34.83 37.69 6.48
C PRO A 217 34.55 37.82 8.00
N PRO A 218 35.50 37.45 8.88
CA PRO A 218 35.36 37.77 10.29
C PRO A 218 35.14 39.28 10.43
N LEU A 219 34.08 39.66 11.13
CA LEU A 219 33.85 41.06 11.49
C LEU A 219 35.05 41.55 12.32
N PRO A 220 35.49 42.81 12.14
CA PRO A 220 36.58 43.39 12.92
C PRO A 220 36.24 43.48 14.41
#